data_AF-A0A9R0XDK1-F1
#
_entry.id   AF-A0A9R0XDK1-F1
#
_cell.length_a   1.000
_cell.length_b   1.000
_cell.length_c   1.000
_cell.angle_alpha   90.00
_cell.angle_beta   90.00
_cell.angle_gamma   90.00
#
_symmetry.space_group_name_H-M   'P 1'
#
loop_
_entity.id
_entity.type
_entity.pdbx_description
1 polymer ?
#
loop_
_entity_poly.entity_id
_entity_poly.type
_entity_poly.pdbx_seq_one_letter_code
_entity_poly.pdbx_strand_id
1 'polypeptide(L)'
;MRDSEVDCTVEAIMVNPQNESPWRYLRGLYKDDNNLLVADNRISDACHKVLNKDWTCVFALSFLLDLLRMGLQPSNDLKGTIEAMENSDPETGHADIAVAVCSILQKCDPLQINYWSWYQTTLSS
;
A
#
# COMPACT_ATOMS: atom_id res chain seq x y z
N MET A 1 -11.53 13.84 -17.23
CA MET A 1 -10.07 14.08 -17.33
C MET A 1 -9.33 13.25 -16.31
N ARG A 2 -9.65 13.37 -15.00
CA ARG A 2 -9.05 12.53 -13.96
C ARG A 2 -9.17 11.03 -14.24
N ASP A 3 -10.36 10.53 -14.60
CA ASP A 3 -10.56 9.08 -14.77
C ASP A 3 -9.62 8.46 -15.81
N SER A 4 -9.47 9.08 -16.98
CA SER A 4 -8.55 8.60 -18.02
C SER A 4 -7.08 8.70 -17.59
N GLU A 5 -6.70 9.69 -16.77
CA GLU A 5 -5.35 9.78 -16.22
C GLU A 5 -5.10 8.70 -15.16
N VAL A 6 -6.10 8.39 -14.33
CA VAL A 6 -6.04 7.30 -13.35
C VAL A 6 -5.87 5.97 -14.08
N ASP A 7 -6.68 5.69 -15.10
CA ASP A 7 -6.59 4.43 -15.86
C ASP A 7 -5.21 4.27 -16.51
N CYS A 8 -4.70 5.31 -17.19
CA CYS A 8 -3.37 5.31 -17.79
C CYS A 8 -2.25 5.12 -16.74
N THR A 9 -2.40 5.75 -15.57
CA THR A 9 -1.41 5.63 -14.48
C THR A 9 -1.43 4.23 -13.87
N VAL A 10 -2.60 3.65 -13.66
CA VAL A 10 -2.76 2.26 -13.18
C VAL A 10 -2.16 1.28 -14.19
N GLU A 11 -2.39 1.48 -15.49
CA GLU A 11 -1.73 0.68 -16.55
C GLU A 11 -0.21 0.78 -16.47
N ALA A 12 0.34 1.99 -16.32
CA ALA A 12 1.78 2.19 -16.17
C ALA A 12 2.36 1.48 -14.93
N ILE A 13 1.62 1.49 -13.81
CA ILE A 13 1.96 0.73 -12.60
C ILE A 13 1.98 -0.77 -12.92
N MET A 14 0.96 -1.31 -13.60
CA MET A 14 0.90 -2.75 -13.92
C MET A 14 2.04 -3.19 -14.84
N VAL A 15 2.50 -2.32 -15.74
CA VAL A 15 3.63 -2.59 -16.65
C VAL A 15 4.96 -2.62 -15.89
N ASN A 16 5.21 -1.66 -14.99
CA ASN A 16 6.43 -1.62 -14.18
C ASN A 16 6.15 -1.11 -12.76
N PRO A 17 5.77 -2.02 -11.83
CA PRO A 17 5.42 -1.64 -10.46
C PRO A 17 6.59 -1.03 -9.67
N GLN A 18 7.82 -1.32 -10.10
CA GLN A 18 9.06 -0.83 -9.48
C GLN A 18 9.44 0.60 -9.95
N ASN A 19 8.66 1.21 -10.84
CA ASN A 19 8.81 2.62 -11.16
C ASN A 19 8.03 3.45 -10.14
N GLU A 20 8.71 4.31 -9.40
CA GLU A 20 8.09 5.19 -8.40
C GLU A 20 7.17 6.25 -9.02
N SER A 21 7.48 6.72 -10.24
CA SER A 21 6.83 7.91 -10.82
C SER A 21 5.31 7.75 -10.98
N PRO A 22 4.78 6.63 -11.51
CA PRO A 22 3.34 6.40 -11.57
C PRO A 22 2.65 6.41 -10.20
N TRP A 23 3.26 5.86 -9.15
CA TRP A 23 2.68 5.88 -7.80
C TRP A 23 2.58 7.30 -7.24
N ARG A 24 3.64 8.10 -7.38
CA ARG A 24 3.63 9.51 -6.96
C ARG A 24 2.64 10.34 -7.77
N TYR A 25 2.57 10.11 -9.08
CA TYR A 25 1.65 10.80 -9.96
C TYR A 25 0.20 10.45 -9.63
N LEU A 26 -0.11 9.17 -9.38
CA LEU A 26 -1.42 8.72 -8.96
C LEU A 26 -1.91 9.47 -7.72
N ARG A 27 -1.06 9.61 -6.68
CA ARG A 27 -1.37 10.44 -5.51
C ARG A 27 -1.66 11.90 -5.89
N GLY A 28 -0.84 12.47 -6.77
CA GLY A 28 -0.96 13.85 -7.24
C GLY A 28 -2.27 14.15 -7.99
N LEU A 29 -2.87 13.17 -8.67
CA LEU A 29 -4.17 13.32 -9.36
C LEU A 29 -5.33 13.64 -8.41
N TYR A 30 -5.20 13.21 -7.15
CA TYR A 30 -6.17 13.44 -6.08
C TYR A 30 -5.84 14.67 -5.23
N LYS A 31 -4.64 15.25 -5.39
CA LYS A 31 -4.16 16.39 -4.59
C LYS A 31 -4.29 16.05 -3.09
N ASP A 32 -4.99 16.90 -2.31
CA ASP A 32 -5.26 16.70 -0.88
C ASP A 32 -6.64 16.05 -0.62
N ASP A 33 -7.35 15.60 -1.65
CA ASP A 33 -8.65 14.94 -1.50
C ASP A 33 -8.49 13.43 -1.22
N ASN A 34 -8.05 13.14 0.01
CA ASN A 34 -7.81 11.79 0.49
C ASN A 34 -9.08 10.92 0.44
N ASN A 35 -10.26 11.51 0.61
CA ASN A 35 -11.52 10.77 0.57
C ASN A 35 -11.79 10.20 -0.83
N LEU A 36 -11.58 11.01 -1.87
CA LEU A 36 -11.71 10.53 -3.25
C LEU A 36 -10.63 9.52 -3.61
N LEU A 37 -9.40 9.69 -3.12
CA LEU A 37 -8.31 8.74 -3.35
C LEU A 37 -8.64 7.37 -2.75
N VAL A 38 -9.08 7.34 -1.49
CA VAL A 38 -9.41 6.11 -0.78
C VAL A 38 -10.67 5.43 -1.33
N ALA A 39 -11.62 6.20 -1.85
CA ALA A 39 -12.87 5.67 -2.41
C ALA A 39 -12.73 5.10 -3.83
N ASP A 40 -11.62 5.36 -4.54
CA ASP A 40 -11.41 4.80 -5.88
C ASP A 40 -10.86 3.37 -5.81
N ASN A 41 -11.76 2.40 -6.01
CA ASN A 41 -11.44 0.97 -5.98
C ASN A 41 -10.32 0.57 -6.96
N ARG A 42 -10.11 1.30 -8.07
CA ARG A 42 -9.02 1.01 -9.03
C ARG A 42 -7.65 1.07 -8.35
N ILE A 43 -7.54 1.90 -7.32
CA ILE A 43 -6.29 2.17 -6.60
C ILE A 43 -5.98 1.04 -5.63
N SER A 44 -6.94 0.66 -4.77
CA SER A 44 -6.78 -0.51 -3.90
C SER A 44 -6.59 -1.80 -4.69
N ASP A 45 -7.27 -1.94 -5.84
CA ASP A 45 -7.11 -3.06 -6.75
C ASP A 45 -5.72 -3.09 -7.39
N ALA A 46 -5.15 -1.93 -7.71
CA ALA A 46 -3.78 -1.84 -8.22
C ALA A 46 -2.77 -2.32 -7.16
N CYS A 47 -2.90 -1.87 -5.91
CA CYS A 47 -2.10 -2.38 -4.80
C CYS A 47 -2.24 -3.90 -4.66
N HIS A 48 -3.48 -4.41 -4.63
CA HIS A 48 -3.73 -5.85 -4.48
C HIS A 48 -3.10 -6.66 -5.63
N LYS A 49 -3.32 -6.27 -6.89
CA LYS A 49 -2.76 -6.98 -8.05
C LYS A 49 -1.23 -7.00 -8.04
N VAL A 50 -0.60 -5.87 -7.69
CA VAL A 50 0.86 -5.79 -7.60
C VAL A 50 1.37 -6.68 -6.48
N LEU A 51 0.81 -6.56 -5.27
CA LEU A 51 1.28 -7.30 -4.09
C LEU A 51 1.02 -8.81 -4.19
N ASN A 52 -0.04 -9.23 -4.87
CA ASN A 52 -0.30 -10.65 -5.14
C ASN A 52 0.79 -11.25 -6.07
N LYS A 53 1.33 -10.46 -7.01
CA LYS A 53 2.38 -10.90 -7.93
C LYS A 53 3.80 -10.73 -7.36
N ASP A 54 4.05 -9.62 -6.68
CA ASP A 54 5.33 -9.24 -6.09
C ASP A 54 5.07 -8.55 -4.74
N TRP A 55 5.03 -9.35 -3.69
CA TRP A 55 4.80 -8.89 -2.32
C TRP A 55 5.94 -8.01 -1.78
N THR A 56 7.09 -7.98 -2.47
CA THR A 56 8.26 -7.19 -2.07
C THR A 56 8.27 -5.79 -2.67
N CYS A 57 7.26 -5.42 -3.47
CA CYS A 57 7.17 -4.11 -4.09
C CYS A 57 6.95 -3.00 -3.04
N VAL A 58 8.04 -2.34 -2.66
CA VAL A 58 8.07 -1.28 -1.63
C VAL A 58 7.13 -0.13 -1.98
N PHE A 59 7.01 0.25 -3.26
CA PHE A 59 6.10 1.32 -3.68
C PHE A 59 4.63 0.95 -3.48
N ALA A 60 4.24 -0.30 -3.77
CA ALA A 60 2.87 -0.75 -3.54
C ALA A 60 2.56 -0.86 -2.03
N LEU A 61 3.50 -1.38 -1.24
CA LEU A 61 3.36 -1.48 0.23
C LEU A 61 3.27 -0.11 0.90
N SER A 62 4.18 0.82 0.55
CA SER A 62 4.19 2.17 1.12
C SER A 62 2.96 2.97 0.71
N PHE A 63 2.51 2.85 -0.54
CA PHE A 63 1.28 3.47 -1.00
C PHE A 63 0.05 2.91 -0.29
N LEU A 64 -0.03 1.59 -0.12
CA LEU A 64 -1.10 0.95 0.63
C LEU A 64 -1.13 1.42 2.09
N LEU A 65 0.03 1.54 2.74
CA LEU A 65 0.12 2.04 4.11
C LEU A 65 -0.43 3.46 4.24
N ASP A 66 -0.12 4.33 3.28
CA ASP A 66 -0.69 5.68 3.22
C ASP A 66 -2.22 5.65 3.04
N LEU A 67 -2.75 4.78 2.18
CA LEU A 67 -4.21 4.63 2.01
C LEU A 67 -4.88 4.15 3.30
N LEU A 68 -4.30 3.18 4.00
CA LEU A 68 -4.81 2.68 5.27
C LEU A 68 -4.86 3.79 6.32
N ARG A 69 -3.81 4.61 6.39
CA ARG A 69 -3.76 5.79 7.27
C ARG A 69 -4.79 6.85 6.89
N MET A 70 -5.15 6.96 5.61
CA MET A 70 -6.21 7.83 5.12
C MET A 70 -7.63 7.26 5.34
N GLY A 71 -7.76 6.05 5.88
CA GLY A 71 -9.04 5.44 6.24
C GLY A 71 -9.54 4.37 5.27
N LEU A 72 -8.68 3.85 4.36
CA LEU A 72 -9.03 2.73 3.49
C LEU A 72 -9.53 1.55 4.33
N GLN A 73 -10.67 1.01 3.92
CA GLN A 73 -11.17 -0.28 4.40
C GLN A 73 -10.81 -1.35 3.36
N PRO A 74 -9.71 -2.10 3.57
CA PRO A 74 -9.25 -3.08 2.58
C PRO A 74 -10.26 -4.22 2.45
N SER A 75 -10.38 -4.77 1.24
CA SER A 75 -11.20 -5.96 0.98
C SER A 75 -10.65 -7.18 1.69
N ASN A 76 -11.49 -8.20 1.91
CA ASN A 76 -11.06 -9.45 2.55
C ASN A 76 -9.91 -10.14 1.78
N ASP A 77 -9.90 -10.05 0.45
CA ASP A 77 -8.83 -10.63 -0.37
C ASP A 77 -7.51 -9.91 -0.15
N LEU A 78 -7.53 -8.57 -0.10
CA LEU A 78 -6.33 -7.78 0.17
C LEU A 78 -5.82 -8.03 1.61
N LYS A 79 -6.73 -8.12 2.59
CA LYS A 79 -6.39 -8.51 3.97
C LYS A 79 -5.71 -9.88 4.02
N GLY A 80 -6.34 -10.90 3.43
CA GLY A 80 -5.78 -12.25 3.40
C GLY A 80 -4.43 -12.32 2.68
N THR A 81 -4.22 -11.49 1.66
CA THR A 81 -2.93 -11.38 0.98
C THR A 81 -1.85 -10.82 1.92
N ILE A 82 -2.14 -9.74 2.66
CA ILE A 82 -1.20 -9.12 3.61
C ILE A 82 -0.92 -10.06 4.79
N GLU A 83 -1.95 -10.68 5.35
CA GLU A 83 -1.81 -11.64 6.45
C GLU A 83 -0.92 -12.82 6.01
N ALA A 84 -1.10 -13.34 4.78
CA ALA A 84 -0.24 -14.39 4.25
C ALA A 84 1.24 -13.96 4.10
N MET A 85 1.51 -12.66 3.88
CA MET A 85 2.87 -12.09 3.80
C MET A 85 3.49 -11.85 5.19
N GLU A 86 2.68 -11.41 6.16
CA GLU A 86 3.13 -11.12 7.52
C GLU A 86 3.52 -12.40 8.28
N ASN A 87 2.75 -13.47 8.07
CA ASN A 87 2.83 -14.74 8.79
C ASN A 87 4.09 -15.55 8.45
N SER A 88 5.18 -15.22 9.14
CA SER A 88 6.19 -16.17 9.60
C SER A 88 6.15 -16.39 11.12
N ASP A 89 5.23 -15.73 11.86
CA ASP A 89 5.11 -15.86 13.32
C ASP A 89 3.63 -15.77 13.79
N PRO A 90 3.05 -16.85 14.34
CA PRO A 90 1.64 -16.91 14.74
C PRO A 90 1.26 -16.10 15.99
N GLU A 91 2.21 -15.44 16.68
CA GLU A 91 1.90 -14.61 17.87
C GLU A 91 1.29 -13.23 17.55
N THR A 92 1.33 -12.75 16.30
CA THR A 92 0.82 -11.42 15.90
C THR A 92 -0.61 -11.42 15.33
N GLY A 93 -1.41 -12.46 15.63
CA GLY A 93 -2.71 -12.74 14.99
C GLY A 93 -3.85 -11.70 15.12
N HIS A 94 -3.58 -10.50 15.65
CA HIS A 94 -4.53 -9.39 15.74
C HIS A 94 -3.91 -8.02 15.41
N ALA A 95 -2.76 -7.98 14.73
CA ALA A 95 -2.15 -6.72 14.34
C ALA A 95 -3.07 -5.95 13.37
N ASP A 96 -3.20 -4.65 13.60
CA ASP A 96 -3.77 -3.71 12.62
C ASP A 96 -3.08 -3.94 11.26
N ILE A 97 -3.84 -3.98 10.17
CA ILE A 97 -3.30 -4.24 8.83
C ILE A 97 -2.22 -3.21 8.46
N ALA A 98 -2.32 -1.97 8.92
CA ALA A 98 -1.28 -0.97 8.75
C ALA A 98 0.02 -1.36 9.48
N VAL A 99 -0.10 -1.94 10.68
CA VAL A 99 1.05 -2.47 11.45
C VAL A 99 1.69 -3.66 10.73
N ALA A 100 0.88 -4.55 10.16
CA ALA A 100 1.35 -5.67 9.35
C ALA A 100 2.14 -5.20 8.13
N VAL A 101 1.56 -4.28 7.34
CA VAL A 101 2.23 -3.68 6.18
C VAL A 101 3.53 -2.97 6.58
N CYS A 102 3.53 -2.24 7.69
CA CYS A 102 4.74 -1.56 8.19
C CYS A 102 5.84 -2.56 8.59
N SER A 103 5.45 -3.68 9.20
CA SER A 103 6.37 -4.77 9.55
C SER A 103 6.94 -5.48 8.31
N ILE A 104 6.16 -5.62 7.23
CA ILE A 104 6.63 -6.12 5.94
C ILE A 104 7.61 -5.12 5.30
N LEU A 105 7.31 -3.81 5.34
CA LEU A 105 8.19 -2.76 4.83
C LEU A 105 9.57 -2.74 5.51
N GLN A 106 9.63 -3.01 6.82
CA GLN A 106 10.92 -3.17 7.53
C GLN A 106 11.77 -4.32 6.97
N LYS A 107 11.15 -5.38 6.43
CA LYS A 107 11.84 -6.52 5.79
C LYS A 107 12.24 -6.19 4.35
N CYS A 108 11.38 -5.52 3.59
CA CYS A 108 11.57 -5.26 2.16
C CYS A 108 12.42 -4.02 1.85
N ASP A 109 12.47 -3.05 2.77
CA ASP A 109 13.22 -1.80 2.60
C ASP A 109 14.17 -1.56 3.80
N PRO A 110 15.25 -2.34 3.91
CA PRO A 110 16.17 -2.27 5.04
C PRO A 110 16.92 -0.94 5.13
N LEU A 111 17.04 -0.20 4.02
CA LEU A 111 17.66 1.13 4.02
C LEU A 111 16.83 2.15 4.79
N GLN A 112 15.51 1.97 4.84
CA GLN A 112 14.57 2.82 5.57
C GLN A 112 13.98 2.13 6.80
N ILE A 113 14.62 1.07 7.31
CA ILE A 113 14.11 0.31 8.47
C ILE A 113 13.79 1.22 9.67
N ASN A 114 14.66 2.20 9.97
CA ASN A 114 14.45 3.14 11.06
C ASN A 114 13.22 4.03 10.83
N TYR A 115 12.96 4.42 9.58
CA TYR A 115 11.78 5.19 9.21
C TYR A 115 10.51 4.35 9.41
N TRP A 116 10.52 3.09 8.95
CA TRP A 116 9.37 2.19 9.13
C TRP A 116 9.12 1.85 10.60
N SER A 117 10.17 1.60 11.39
CA SER A 117 10.03 1.40 12.84
C SER A 117 9.42 2.63 13.52
N TRP A 118 9.86 3.84 13.17
CA TRP A 118 9.24 5.07 13.66
C TRP A 118 7.79 5.19 13.19
N TYR A 119 7.50 4.95 11.91
CA TYR A 119 6.15 5.09 11.34
C TYR A 119 5.16 4.17 12.07
N GLN A 120 5.56 2.93 12.37
CA GLN A 120 4.76 1.98 13.14
C GLN A 120 4.36 2.53 14.51
N THR A 121 5.26 3.25 15.21
CA THR A 121 4.91 3.89 16.50
C THR A 121 3.83 4.96 16.36
N THR A 122 3.71 5.59 15.18
CA THR A 122 2.68 6.59 14.88
C THR A 122 1.31 5.99 14.56
N LEU A 123 1.23 4.67 14.31
CA LEU A 123 -0.03 3.97 14.04
C LEU A 123 -0.80 3.62 15.33
N SER A 124 -0.09 3.48 16.45
CA SER A 124 -0.68 3.17 17.76
C SER A 124 -1.09 4.40 18.57
N SER A 125 -0.99 5.60 17.99
CA SER A 125 -1.25 6.90 18.63
C SER A 125 -2.55 7.50 18.12
#